data_AF-A0A5D3AG15-F1
#
_entry.id   AF-A0A5D3AG15-F1
#
_cell.length_a   1.000
_cell.length_b   1.000
_cell.length_c   1.000
_cell.angle_alpha   90.00
_cell.angle_beta   90.00
_cell.angle_gamma   90.00
#
_symmetry.space_group_name_H-M   'P 1'
#
loop_
_entity.id
_entity.type
_entity.pdbx_description
1 polymer ?
#
loop_
_entity_poly.entity_id
_entity_poly.type
_entity_poly.pdbx_seq_one_letter_code
_entity_poly.pdbx_strand_id
1 'polypeptide(L)'
;MAMATEKLLVQCLVATLLLIAAAEGAKETTICNIPLKKLEQCKPAVTGKNPPPPTKECCSLIKQADLTCLCNYKDALPAFQIEPSRAFALPQKCKCKHPVPPQCKP
;
A
#
# COMPACT_ATOMS: atom_id res chain seq x y z
N MET A 1 10.99 42.64 -36.24
CA MET A 1 9.94 41.78 -35.63
C MET A 1 10.58 40.47 -35.21
N ALA A 2 11.37 40.45 -34.13
CA ALA A 2 12.10 39.25 -33.69
C ALA A 2 11.88 38.91 -32.20
N MET A 3 11.24 39.79 -31.44
CA MET A 3 11.05 39.66 -29.99
C MET A 3 9.69 39.08 -29.57
N ALA A 4 8.85 38.68 -30.53
CA ALA A 4 7.55 38.06 -30.25
C ALA A 4 7.62 36.53 -30.34
N THR A 5 8.54 36.01 -31.16
CA THR A 5 8.65 34.57 -31.47
C THR A 5 9.32 33.79 -30.34
N GLU A 6 10.36 34.35 -29.72
CA GLU A 6 11.11 33.65 -28.65
C GLU A 6 10.30 33.51 -27.36
N LYS A 7 9.58 34.57 -26.95
CA LYS A 7 8.70 34.53 -25.77
C LYS A 7 7.56 33.53 -25.93
N LEU A 8 7.01 33.43 -27.15
CA LEU A 8 5.96 32.48 -27.47
C LEU A 8 6.47 31.03 -27.44
N LEU A 9 7.69 30.78 -27.96
CA LEU A 9 8.33 29.47 -27.90
C LEU A 9 8.61 29.03 -26.45
N VAL A 10 9.11 29.93 -25.60
CA VAL A 10 9.34 29.65 -24.18
C VAL A 10 8.01 29.37 -23.46
N GLN A 11 6.96 30.15 -23.71
CA GLN A 11 5.63 29.90 -23.14
C GLN A 11 5.05 28.55 -23.58
N CYS A 12 5.19 28.18 -24.85
CA CYS A 12 4.75 26.88 -25.35
C CYS A 12 5.52 25.71 -24.71
N LEU A 13 6.84 25.86 -24.53
CA LEU A 13 7.66 24.86 -23.85
C LEU A 13 7.22 24.68 -22.40
N VAL A 14 7.05 25.78 -21.66
CA VAL A 14 6.61 25.76 -20.25
C VAL A 14 5.20 25.16 -20.13
N ALA A 15 4.27 25.53 -21.00
CA ALA A 15 2.92 24.97 -21.00
C ALA A 15 2.93 23.45 -21.29
N THR A 16 3.76 22.99 -22.22
CA THR A 16 3.89 21.56 -22.54
C THR A 16 4.49 20.78 -21.37
N LEU A 17 5.52 21.31 -20.71
CA LEU A 17 6.12 20.71 -19.52
C LEU A 17 5.12 20.61 -18.35
N LEU A 18 4.30 21.64 -18.14
CA LEU A 18 3.25 21.64 -17.11
C LEU A 18 2.14 20.62 -17.41
N LEU A 19 1.77 20.43 -18.67
CA LEU A 19 0.79 19.42 -19.09
C LEU A 19 1.32 17.99 -18.90
N ILE A 20 2.61 17.75 -19.15
CA ILE A 20 3.26 16.45 -18.90
C ILE A 20 3.29 16.16 -17.40
N ALA A 21 3.65 17.13 -16.55
CA ALA A 21 3.67 16.96 -15.10
C ALA A 21 2.26 16.70 -14.51
N ALA A 22 1.21 17.25 -15.12
CA ALA A 22 -0.17 17.00 -14.71
C ALA A 22 -0.71 15.63 -15.15
N ALA A 23 -0.09 14.99 -16.16
CA ALA A 23 -0.49 13.67 -16.67
C ALA A 23 0.06 12.51 -15.83
N GLU A 24 1.06 12.77 -14.98
CA GLU A 24 1.55 11.80 -14.00
C GLU A 24 0.58 11.74 -12.81
N GLY A 25 -0.59 11.15 -13.03
CA GLY A 25 -1.52 10.82 -11.96
C GLY A 25 -0.78 10.08 -10.84
N ALA A 26 -0.99 10.51 -9.59
CA ALA A 26 -0.31 9.95 -8.43
C ALA A 26 -0.52 8.42 -8.40
N LYS A 27 0.49 7.66 -8.82
CA LYS A 27 0.45 6.20 -8.77
C LYS A 27 0.37 5.80 -7.30
N GLU A 28 -0.74 5.20 -6.90
CA GLU A 28 -0.91 4.67 -5.56
C GLU A 28 0.14 3.58 -5.34
N THR A 29 1.06 3.78 -4.39
CA THR A 29 2.09 2.79 -4.09
C THR A 29 1.45 1.54 -3.52
N THR A 30 1.60 0.42 -4.21
CA THR A 30 1.12 -0.90 -3.77
C THR A 30 2.25 -1.75 -3.21
N ILE A 31 1.96 -2.50 -2.15
CA ILE A 31 2.81 -3.55 -1.58
C ILE A 31 2.03 -4.86 -1.58
N CYS A 32 2.59 -5.91 -2.19
CA CYS A 32 1.99 -7.25 -2.20
C CYS A 32 0.51 -7.27 -2.61
N ASN A 33 0.17 -6.54 -3.69
CA ASN A 33 -1.19 -6.35 -4.20
C ASN A 33 -2.16 -5.58 -3.29
N ILE A 34 -1.64 -4.80 -2.33
CA ILE A 34 -2.43 -3.93 -1.46
C ILE A 34 -1.90 -2.50 -1.56
N PRO A 35 -2.77 -1.50 -1.70
CA PRO A 35 -2.34 -0.11 -1.53
C PRO A 35 -1.73 0.13 -0.15
N LEU A 36 -0.48 0.62 -0.11
CA LEU A 36 0.26 0.81 1.15
C LEU A 36 -0.52 1.66 2.15
N LYS A 37 -1.17 2.74 1.67
CA LYS A 37 -1.98 3.64 2.49
C LYS A 37 -3.22 2.97 3.10
N LYS A 38 -3.69 1.86 2.54
CA LYS A 38 -4.87 1.12 3.02
C LYS A 38 -4.53 0.11 4.11
N LEU A 39 -3.25 -0.27 4.28
CA LEU A 39 -2.82 -1.18 5.36
C LEU A 39 -3.07 -0.62 6.76
N GLU A 40 -3.10 0.71 6.92
CA GLU A 40 -3.45 1.37 8.17
C GLU A 40 -4.84 0.95 8.69
N GLN A 41 -5.75 0.54 7.81
CA GLN A 41 -7.07 0.02 8.19
C GLN A 41 -6.99 -1.31 8.95
N CYS A 42 -5.90 -2.07 8.78
CA CYS A 42 -5.66 -3.33 9.48
C CYS A 42 -4.88 -3.18 10.78
N LYS A 43 -4.18 -2.07 10.97
CA LYS A 43 -3.31 -1.83 12.14
C LYS A 43 -4.02 -2.01 13.48
N PRO A 44 -5.27 -1.53 13.70
CA PRO A 44 -5.97 -1.73 14.98
C PRO A 44 -6.19 -3.20 15.34
N ALA A 45 -6.34 -4.08 14.34
CA ALA A 45 -6.61 -5.51 14.57
C ALA A 45 -5.36 -6.33 14.94
N VAL A 46 -4.16 -5.74 14.85
CA VAL A 46 -2.87 -6.41 15.08
C VAL A 46 -2.00 -5.73 16.12
N THR A 47 -2.38 -4.53 16.59
CA THR A 47 -1.64 -3.74 17.58
C THR A 47 -2.40 -3.60 18.91
N GLY A 48 -1.70 -3.26 20.00
CA GLY A 48 -2.30 -3.06 21.32
C GLY A 48 -2.50 -4.34 22.15
N LYS A 49 -2.86 -4.21 23.43
CA LYS A 49 -2.97 -5.37 24.34
C LYS A 49 -4.10 -6.32 23.93
N ASN A 50 -5.29 -5.78 23.69
CA ASN A 50 -6.50 -6.52 23.30
C ASN A 50 -7.07 -5.96 22.00
N PRO A 51 -6.51 -6.32 20.83
CA PRO A 51 -6.95 -5.79 19.55
C PRO A 51 -8.39 -6.22 19.26
N PRO A 52 -9.24 -5.31 18.76
CA PRO A 52 -10.56 -5.66 18.28
C PRO A 52 -10.49 -6.65 17.10
N PRO A 53 -11.61 -7.31 16.75
CA PRO A 53 -11.71 -8.07 15.51
C PRO A 53 -11.45 -7.19 14.28
N PRO A 54 -10.91 -7.76 13.17
CA PRO A 54 -10.66 -6.99 11.96
C PRO A 54 -11.96 -6.49 11.32
N THR A 55 -11.90 -5.30 10.74
CA THR A 55 -13.03 -4.73 10.00
C THR A 55 -13.24 -5.45 8.66
N LYS A 56 -14.40 -5.22 8.03
CA LYS A 56 -14.70 -5.79 6.71
C LYS A 56 -13.74 -5.26 5.66
N GLU A 57 -13.37 -3.98 5.74
CA GLU A 57 -12.45 -3.30 4.85
C GLU A 57 -11.05 -3.92 4.95
N CYS A 58 -10.54 -4.08 6.18
CA CYS A 58 -9.27 -4.77 6.40
C CYS A 58 -9.31 -6.19 5.81
N CYS A 59 -10.36 -6.97 6.10
CA CYS A 59 -10.46 -8.31 5.56
C CYS A 59 -10.58 -8.37 4.04
N SER A 60 -11.15 -7.34 3.40
CA SER A 60 -11.17 -7.24 1.93
C SER A 60 -9.75 -7.09 1.37
N LEU A 61 -8.91 -6.29 2.02
CA LEU A 61 -7.50 -6.11 1.63
C LEU A 61 -6.71 -7.41 1.83
N ILE A 62 -6.83 -8.05 3.00
CA ILE A 62 -6.10 -9.29 3.31
C ILE A 62 -6.52 -10.45 2.39
N LYS A 63 -7.75 -10.47 1.90
CA LYS A 63 -8.21 -11.48 0.93
C LYS A 63 -7.61 -11.29 -0.47
N GLN A 64 -7.25 -10.06 -0.83
CA GLN A 64 -6.63 -9.71 -2.11
C GLN A 64 -5.09 -9.71 -2.04
N ALA A 65 -4.54 -9.72 -0.82
CA ALA A 65 -3.12 -9.72 -0.55
C ALA A 65 -2.39 -10.94 -1.12
N ASP A 66 -1.18 -10.70 -1.62
CA ASP A 66 -0.20 -11.77 -1.77
C ASP A 66 0.46 -12.06 -0.41
N LEU A 67 0.00 -13.13 0.25
CA LEU A 67 0.50 -13.56 1.55
C LEU A 67 1.94 -14.07 1.50
N THR A 68 2.40 -14.56 0.34
CA THR A 68 3.81 -14.99 0.15
C THR A 68 4.71 -13.77 0.07
N CYS A 69 4.30 -12.75 -0.69
CA CYS A 69 5.00 -11.47 -0.72
C CYS A 69 5.03 -10.80 0.66
N LEU A 70 3.90 -10.73 1.38
CA LEU A 70 3.85 -10.12 2.72
C LEU A 70 4.77 -10.85 3.72
N CYS A 71 4.93 -12.16 3.56
CA CYS A 71 5.83 -12.98 4.39
C CYS A 71 7.30 -12.52 4.28
N ASN A 72 7.73 -11.99 3.14
CA ASN A 72 9.09 -11.43 2.98
C ASN A 72 9.33 -10.18 3.84
N TYR A 73 8.28 -9.53 4.34
CA TYR A 73 8.37 -8.35 5.22
C TYR A 73 8.18 -8.70 6.69
N LYS A 74 8.06 -9.98 7.05
CA LYS A 74 7.85 -10.47 8.42
C LYS A 74 8.79 -9.80 9.42
N ASP A 75 10.08 -9.75 9.10
CA ASP A 75 11.12 -9.26 10.01
C ASP A 75 11.15 -7.72 10.10
N ALA A 76 10.49 -7.02 9.18
CA ALA A 76 10.32 -5.57 9.23
C ALA A 76 9.12 -5.14 10.08
N LEU A 77 8.15 -6.03 10.35
CA LEU A 77 6.93 -5.70 11.12
C LEU A 77 7.19 -5.14 12.53
N PRO A 78 8.19 -5.64 13.30
CA PRO A 78 8.47 -5.09 14.63
C PRO A 78 8.87 -3.61 14.60
N ALA A 79 9.49 -3.11 13.52
CA ALA A 79 9.82 -1.69 13.37
C ALA A 79 8.56 -0.79 13.32
N PHE A 80 7.42 -1.37 12.96
CA PHE A 80 6.10 -0.71 12.96
C PHE A 80 5.27 -1.02 14.21
N GLN A 81 5.89 -1.63 15.24
CA GLN A 81 5.23 -2.09 16.46
C GLN A 81 4.12 -3.12 16.19
N ILE A 82 4.31 -3.94 15.14
CA ILE A 82 3.41 -5.02 14.76
C ILE A 82 4.11 -6.34 15.05
N GLU A 83 3.50 -7.14 15.93
CA GLU A 83 3.94 -8.51 16.18
C GLU A 83 3.64 -9.39 14.96
N PRO A 84 4.65 -10.09 14.37
CA PRO A 84 4.44 -10.88 13.16
C PRO A 84 3.34 -11.94 13.29
N SER A 85 3.27 -12.63 14.41
CA SER A 85 2.22 -13.63 14.69
C SER A 85 0.82 -13.01 14.62
N ARG A 86 0.65 -11.77 15.08
CA ARG A 86 -0.65 -11.09 15.05
C ARG A 86 -1.03 -10.67 13.63
N ALA A 87 -0.07 -10.22 12.84
CA ALA A 87 -0.28 -9.90 11.43
C ALA A 87 -0.71 -11.15 10.64
N PHE A 88 0.01 -12.27 10.80
CA PHE A 88 -0.29 -13.51 10.09
C PHE A 88 -1.45 -14.33 10.68
N ALA A 89 -2.04 -13.89 11.79
CA ALA A 89 -3.34 -14.39 12.26
C ALA A 89 -4.53 -13.76 11.50
N LEU A 90 -4.36 -12.62 10.82
CA LEU A 90 -5.44 -11.95 10.07
C LEU A 90 -6.08 -12.85 9.00
N PRO A 91 -5.32 -13.60 8.17
CA PRO A 91 -5.92 -14.48 7.16
C PRO A 91 -6.92 -15.48 7.74
N GLN A 92 -6.63 -16.06 8.91
CA GLN A 92 -7.55 -16.96 9.60
C GLN A 92 -8.78 -16.21 10.12
N LYS A 93 -8.59 -15.06 10.79
CA LYS A 93 -9.70 -14.22 11.29
C LYS A 93 -10.62 -13.72 10.17
N CYS A 94 -10.04 -13.44 9.00
CA CYS A 94 -10.75 -12.99 7.80
C CYS A 94 -11.30 -14.12 6.93
N LYS A 95 -11.06 -15.39 7.31
CA LYS A 95 -11.50 -16.58 6.56
C LYS A 95 -10.98 -16.58 5.11
N CYS A 96 -9.71 -16.25 4.93
CA CYS A 96 -9.05 -16.30 3.63
C CYS A 96 -8.93 -17.75 3.14
N LYS A 97 -9.08 -17.95 1.82
CA LYS A 97 -8.94 -19.28 1.20
C LYS A 97 -7.48 -19.61 0.86
N HIS A 98 -6.66 -18.59 0.63
CA HIS A 98 -5.25 -18.77 0.31
C HIS A 98 -4.44 -19.12 1.56
N PRO A 99 -3.51 -20.09 1.49
CA PRO A 99 -2.72 -20.50 2.64
C PRO A 99 -1.67 -19.45 3.00
N VAL A 100 -1.40 -19.29 4.29
CA VAL A 100 -0.22 -18.57 4.79
C VAL A 100 1.01 -19.46 4.61
N PRO A 101 2.14 -18.93 4.08
CA PRO A 101 3.39 -19.69 3.99
C PRO A 101 3.79 -20.28 5.36
N PRO A 102 4.29 -21.54 5.43
CA PRO A 102 4.58 -22.21 6.70
C PRO A 102 5.47 -21.41 7.66
N GLN A 103 6.48 -20.72 7.15
CA GLN A 103 7.42 -19.89 7.91
C GLN A 103 6.80 -18.61 8.50
N CYS A 104 5.62 -18.24 8.03
CA CYS A 104 4.86 -17.08 8.49
C CYS A 104 3.58 -17.45 9.23
N LYS A 105 3.35 -18.74 9.53
CA LYS A 105 2.23 -19.11 10.38
C LYS A 105 2.44 -18.55 11.81
N PRO A 106 1.36 -18.07 12.45
CA PRO A 106 1.42 -17.59 13.84
C PRO A 106 1.80 -18.66 14.84
#